data_AF-A0A519PKR9-F1
#
_entry.id   AF-A0A519PKR9-F1
#
_cell.length_a   1.000
_cell.length_b   1.000
_cell.length_c   1.000
_cell.angle_alpha   90.00
_cell.angle_beta   90.00
_cell.angle_gamma   90.00
#
_symmetry.space_group_name_H-M   'P 1'
#
loop_
_entity.id
_entity.type
_entity.pdbx_description
1 polymer ?
#
loop_
_entity_poly.entity_id
_entity_poly.type
_entity_poly.pdbx_seq_one_letter_code
_entity_poly.pdbx_strand_id
1 'polypeptide(L)'
;MHEPAGDFKAGPMSGAARSRSVMWGVVAGTVISLLLLPLALMWAAFSVMASDAGMTPAVQTFMLVSFCIPLSFVIGPILAWAAWFMRRNRLAVGVLFLPMVPLVAAVAVMANA
;
A
#
# COMPACT_ATOMS: atom_id res chain seq x y z
N MET A 1 22.55 52.95 -21.42
CA MET A 1 21.48 52.27 -20.67
C MET A 1 22.00 50.89 -20.32
N HIS A 2 22.35 50.65 -19.05
CA HIS A 2 22.77 49.34 -18.57
C HIS A 2 21.52 48.57 -18.14
N GLU A 3 21.14 47.52 -18.86
CA GLU A 3 20.25 46.50 -18.32
C GLU A 3 21.08 45.57 -17.43
N PRO A 4 20.73 45.38 -16.14
CA PRO A 4 21.29 44.30 -15.37
C PRO A 4 20.57 43.02 -15.80
N ALA A 5 21.26 42.17 -16.57
CA ALA A 5 20.90 40.78 -16.73
C ALA A 5 21.06 40.11 -15.36
N GLY A 6 19.99 40.15 -14.56
CA GLY A 6 19.88 39.39 -13.34
C GLY A 6 19.84 37.92 -13.71
N ASP A 7 20.99 37.26 -13.64
CA ASP A 7 21.10 35.81 -13.58
C ASP A 7 20.25 35.33 -12.41
N PHE A 8 18.99 34.99 -12.68
CA PHE A 8 18.18 34.14 -11.83
C PHE A 8 18.80 32.75 -11.89
N LYS A 9 19.94 32.57 -11.22
CA LYS A 9 20.42 31.26 -10.82
C LYS A 9 19.30 30.68 -9.97
N ALA A 10 18.44 29.89 -10.59
CA ALA A 10 17.69 28.86 -9.90
C ALA A 10 18.75 28.05 -9.15
N GLY A 11 18.99 28.40 -7.89
CA GLY A 11 19.90 27.68 -7.03
C GLY A 11 19.52 26.21 -7.12
N PRO A 12 20.48 25.27 -7.09
CA PRO A 12 20.13 23.86 -7.08
C PRO A 12 19.11 23.70 -5.95
N MET A 13 17.87 23.31 -6.28
CA MET A 13 16.90 22.91 -5.27
C MET A 13 17.65 21.87 -4.46
N SER A 14 18.13 22.23 -3.27
CA SER A 14 18.88 21.36 -2.39
C SER A 14 17.86 20.36 -1.86
N GLY A 15 17.55 19.40 -2.71
CA GLY A 15 16.56 18.40 -2.47
C GLY A 15 17.04 17.64 -1.26
N ALA A 16 16.32 17.78 -0.14
CA ALA A 16 16.59 17.06 1.09
C ALA A 16 17.01 15.63 0.77
N ALA A 17 18.13 15.19 1.36
CA ALA A 17 18.70 13.89 1.10
C ALA A 17 17.64 12.80 1.30
N ARG A 18 17.50 11.90 0.32
CA ARG A 18 16.56 10.76 0.43
C ARG A 18 17.01 9.86 1.58
N SER A 19 16.07 9.49 2.45
CA SER A 19 16.38 8.62 3.58
C SER A 19 16.67 7.19 3.10
N ARG A 20 17.90 6.72 3.34
CA ARG A 20 18.32 5.35 3.04
C ARG A 20 17.51 4.32 3.84
N SER A 21 17.16 4.63 5.09
CA SER A 21 16.35 3.73 5.94
C SER A 21 14.96 3.52 5.36
N VAL A 22 14.32 4.58 4.83
CA VAL A 22 13.00 4.46 4.19
C VAL A 22 13.10 3.66 2.90
N MET A 23 14.16 3.84 2.10
CA MET A 23 14.39 3.04 0.90
C MET A 23 14.50 1.55 1.23
N TRP A 24 15.31 1.17 2.23
CA TRP A 24 15.39 -0.21 2.69
C TRP A 24 14.06 -0.75 3.22
N GLY A 25 13.30 0.07 3.94
CA GLY A 25 11.96 -0.27 4.39
C GLY A 25 10.99 -0.56 3.24
N VAL A 26 11.01 0.26 2.18
CA VAL A 26 10.18 0.04 0.98
C VAL A 26 10.62 -1.23 0.23
N VAL A 27 11.93 -1.49 0.12
CA VAL A 27 12.45 -2.74 -0.47
C VAL A 27 11.99 -3.96 0.32
N ALA A 28 12.24 -3.98 1.63
CA ALA A 28 11.83 -5.07 2.51
C ALA A 28 10.32 -5.29 2.49
N GLY A 29 9.54 -4.21 2.56
CA GLY A 29 8.08 -4.26 2.46
C GLY A 29 7.57 -4.79 1.12
N THR A 30 8.26 -4.47 0.02
CA THR A 30 7.96 -5.04 -1.31
C THR A 30 8.21 -6.55 -1.32
N VAL A 31 9.35 -7.00 -0.80
CA VAL A 31 9.70 -8.44 -0.73
C VAL A 31 8.68 -9.19 0.13
N ILE A 32 8.38 -8.69 1.33
CA ILE A 32 7.37 -9.27 2.22
C ILE A 32 6.01 -9.35 1.51
N SER A 33 5.62 -8.28 0.80
CA SER A 33 4.33 -8.27 0.09
C SER A 33 4.27 -9.33 -1.00
N LEU A 34 5.35 -9.52 -1.77
CA LEU A 34 5.42 -10.55 -2.80
C LEU A 34 5.41 -11.97 -2.21
N LEU A 35 6.09 -12.17 -1.08
CA LEU A 35 6.12 -13.46 -0.39
C LEU A 35 4.76 -13.83 0.22
N LEU A 36 3.99 -12.84 0.69
CA LEU A 36 2.67 -13.04 1.28
C LEU A 36 1.52 -13.02 0.25
N LEU A 37 1.77 -12.53 -0.97
CA LEU A 37 0.75 -12.46 -2.02
C LEU A 37 0.10 -13.83 -2.33
N PRO A 38 0.82 -14.97 -2.43
CA PRO A 38 0.19 -16.27 -2.62
C PRO A 38 -0.78 -16.62 -1.50
N LEU A 39 -0.42 -16.33 -0.24
CA LEU A 39 -1.28 -16.57 0.91
C LEU A 39 -2.54 -15.69 0.86
N ALA A 40 -2.40 -14.42 0.46
CA ALA A 40 -3.52 -13.51 0.25
C ALA A 40 -4.45 -13.97 -0.88
N LEU A 41 -3.91 -14.52 -1.97
CA LEU A 41 -4.70 -15.09 -3.06
C LEU A 41 -5.43 -16.36 -2.61
N MET A 42 -4.78 -17.24 -1.84
CA MET A 42 -5.44 -18.41 -1.25
C MET A 42 -6.58 -18.00 -0.33
N TRP A 43 -6.39 -16.99 0.52
CA TRP A 43 -7.46 -16.46 1.38
C TRP A 43 -8.67 -15.99 0.56
N ALA A 44 -8.44 -15.19 -0.49
CA ALA A 44 -9.50 -14.73 -1.36
C ALA A 44 -10.21 -15.87 -2.11
N ALA A 45 -9.50 -16.93 -2.48
CA ALA A 45 -10.13 -18.11 -3.09
C ALA A 45 -11.00 -18.88 -2.08
N PHE A 46 -10.51 -19.07 -0.85
CA PHE A 46 -11.28 -19.77 0.20
C PHE A 46 -12.52 -18.99 0.66
N SER A 47 -12.52 -17.66 0.57
CA SER A 47 -13.72 -16.88 0.89
C SER A 47 -14.88 -17.20 -0.05
N VAL A 48 -14.60 -17.62 -1.29
CA VAL A 48 -15.63 -18.07 -2.25
C VAL A 48 -16.27 -19.38 -1.80
N MET A 49 -15.47 -20.37 -1.41
CA MET A 49 -15.97 -21.63 -0.88
C MET A 49 -16.82 -21.46 0.39
N ALA A 50 -16.51 -20.47 1.22
CA ALA A 50 -17.33 -20.17 2.41
C ALA A 50 -18.74 -19.68 2.05
N SER A 51 -18.96 -19.10 0.86
CA SER A 51 -20.27 -18.61 0.44
C SER A 51 -21.22 -19.67 -0.07
N ASP A 52 -20.72 -20.85 -0.47
CA ASP A 52 -21.55 -21.99 -0.88
C ASP A 52 -22.42 -22.52 0.28
N ALA A 53 -22.11 -22.12 1.52
CA ALA A 53 -22.93 -22.41 2.71
C ALA A 53 -24.15 -21.48 2.88
N GLY A 54 -24.27 -20.43 2.07
CA GLY A 54 -25.39 -19.48 2.11
C GLY A 54 -24.94 -18.01 2.00
N MET A 55 -25.70 -17.22 1.22
CA MET A 55 -25.39 -15.80 0.96
C MET A 55 -26.14 -14.87 1.92
N THR A 56 -25.49 -14.49 3.02
CA THR A 56 -25.94 -13.40 3.89
C THR A 56 -25.23 -12.08 3.51
N PRO A 57 -25.77 -10.90 3.88
CA PRO A 57 -25.09 -9.62 3.66
C PRO A 57 -23.68 -9.56 4.27
N ALA A 58 -23.48 -10.24 5.42
CA ALA A 58 -22.18 -10.34 6.07
C ALA A 58 -21.19 -11.16 5.24
N VAL A 59 -21.61 -12.29 4.67
CA VAL A 59 -20.79 -13.13 3.79
C VAL A 59 -20.40 -12.37 2.52
N GLN A 60 -21.34 -11.65 1.89
CA GLN A 60 -21.03 -10.80 0.72
C GLN A 60 -19.97 -9.73 1.04
N THR A 61 -20.11 -9.07 2.20
CA THR A 61 -19.15 -8.06 2.66
C THR A 61 -17.78 -8.70 2.93
N PHE A 62 -17.74 -9.86 3.59
CA PHE A 62 -16.51 -10.60 3.84
C PHE A 62 -15.79 -11.01 2.55
N MET A 63 -16.54 -11.48 1.54
CA MET A 63 -15.97 -11.82 0.22
C MET A 63 -15.34 -10.60 -0.43
N LEU A 64 -16.08 -9.48 -0.50
CA LEU A 64 -15.60 -8.23 -1.10
C LEU A 64 -14.30 -7.77 -0.43
N VAL A 65 -14.28 -7.74 0.91
CA VAL A 65 -13.09 -7.33 1.67
C VAL A 65 -11.94 -8.33 1.48
N SER A 66 -12.22 -9.62 1.38
CA SER A 66 -11.21 -10.66 1.14
C SER A 66 -10.51 -10.49 -0.22
N PHE A 67 -11.21 -10.03 -1.25
CA PHE A 67 -10.59 -9.68 -2.55
C PHE A 67 -9.73 -8.40 -2.48
N CYS A 68 -10.01 -7.49 -1.56
CA CYS A 68 -9.17 -6.31 -1.35
C CYS A 68 -7.81 -6.65 -0.72
N ILE A 69 -7.68 -7.79 -0.02
CA ILE A 69 -6.41 -8.22 0.60
C ILE A 69 -5.30 -8.42 -0.45
N PRO A 70 -5.41 -9.30 -1.46
CA PRO A 70 -4.34 -9.44 -2.46
C PRO A 70 -4.10 -8.15 -3.25
N LEU A 71 -5.15 -7.37 -3.55
CA LEU A 71 -5.00 -6.08 -4.21
C LEU A 71 -4.13 -5.12 -3.39
N SER A 72 -4.32 -5.08 -2.07
CA SER A 72 -3.54 -4.22 -1.18
C SER A 72 -2.06 -4.61 -1.11
N PHE A 73 -1.73 -5.90 -1.26
CA PHE A 73 -0.35 -6.39 -1.37
C PHE A 73 0.35 -6.00 -2.68
N VAL A 74 -0.42 -5.73 -3.75
CA VAL A 74 0.13 -5.23 -5.03
C VAL A 74 0.22 -3.70 -5.01
N ILE A 75 -0.85 -3.04 -4.59
CA ILE A 75 -0.99 -1.58 -4.62
C ILE A 75 -0.12 -0.91 -3.54
N GLY A 76 0.01 -1.52 -2.35
CA GLY A 76 0.81 -1.00 -1.25
C GLY A 76 2.26 -0.69 -1.64
N PRO A 77 3.03 -1.68 -2.13
CA PRO A 77 4.38 -1.44 -2.62
C PRO A 77 4.46 -0.36 -3.71
N ILE A 78 3.55 -0.35 -4.69
CA ILE A 78 3.53 0.64 -5.78
C ILE A 78 3.37 2.05 -5.20
N LEU A 79 2.40 2.25 -4.31
CA LEU A 79 2.16 3.54 -3.66
C LEU A 79 3.30 3.94 -2.72
N ALA A 80 3.95 2.98 -2.05
CA ALA A 80 5.09 3.23 -1.16
C ALA A 80 6.31 3.72 -1.95
N TRP A 81 6.58 3.10 -3.11
CA TRP A 81 7.59 3.58 -4.06
C TRP A 81 7.25 4.96 -4.61
N ALA A 82 6.01 5.20 -5.05
CA ALA A 82 5.57 6.50 -5.54
C ALA A 82 5.75 7.61 -4.47
N ALA A 83 5.34 7.34 -3.23
CA ALA A 83 5.51 8.25 -2.11
C ALA A 83 6.99 8.53 -1.80
N TRP A 84 7.85 7.51 -1.87
CA TRP A 84 9.30 7.69 -1.72
C TRP A 84 9.90 8.53 -2.84
N PHE A 85 9.52 8.30 -4.10
CA PHE A 85 9.96 9.13 -5.24
C PHE A 85 9.56 10.60 -5.08
N MET A 86 8.35 10.86 -4.57
CA MET A 86 7.85 12.20 -4.22
C MET A 86 8.45 12.78 -2.94
N ARG A 87 9.42 12.10 -2.31
CA ARG A 87 10.08 12.49 -1.04
C ARG A 87 9.12 12.60 0.15
N ARG A 88 7.97 11.93 0.10
CA ARG A 88 6.97 11.89 1.17
C ARG A 88 7.22 10.68 2.07
N ASN A 89 8.34 10.69 2.80
CA ASN A 89 8.81 9.57 3.62
C ASN A 89 7.76 9.03 4.62
N ARG A 90 6.99 9.93 5.28
CA ARG A 90 5.91 9.52 6.20
C ARG A 90 4.80 8.74 5.50
N LEU A 91 4.44 9.17 4.28
CA LEU A 91 3.44 8.45 3.47
C LEU A 91 3.99 7.13 2.96
N ALA A 92 5.26 7.08 2.53
CA ALA A 92 5.88 5.83 2.11
C ALA A 92 5.84 4.78 3.22
N VAL A 93 6.14 5.16 4.46
CA VAL A 93 6.01 4.29 5.63
C VAL A 93 4.55 3.92 5.91
N GLY A 94 3.64 4.89 5.93
CA GLY A 94 2.22 4.62 6.20
C GLY A 94 1.59 3.65 5.20
N VAL A 95 1.94 3.77 3.92
CA VAL A 95 1.44 2.92 2.84
C VAL A 95 1.95 1.48 2.95
N LEU A 96 3.09 1.22 3.59
CA LEU A 96 3.54 -0.16 3.85
C LEU A 96 2.58 -0.95 4.74
N PHE A 97 1.77 -0.27 5.55
CA PHE A 97 0.75 -0.89 6.38
C PHE A 97 -0.61 -1.01 5.68
N LEU A 98 -0.74 -0.55 4.43
CA LEU A 98 -1.97 -0.65 3.65
C LEU A 98 -2.55 -2.07 3.61
N PRO A 99 -1.75 -3.15 3.49
CA PRO A 99 -2.27 -4.50 3.49
C PRO A 99 -2.96 -4.95 4.78
N MET A 100 -2.69 -4.28 5.91
CA MET A 100 -3.33 -4.60 7.18
C MET A 100 -4.79 -4.12 7.23
N VAL A 101 -5.15 -3.08 6.47
CA VAL A 101 -6.50 -2.49 6.50
C VAL A 101 -7.59 -3.49 6.07
N PRO A 102 -7.54 -4.11 4.86
CA PRO A 102 -8.56 -5.08 4.47
C PRO A 102 -8.50 -6.36 5.32
N LEU A 103 -7.33 -6.74 5.83
CA LEU A 103 -7.20 -7.89 6.73
C LEU A 103 -7.99 -7.68 8.03
N VAL A 104 -7.78 -6.54 8.70
CA VAL A 104 -8.51 -6.19 9.93
C VAL A 104 -10.00 -6.05 9.66
N ALA A 105 -10.38 -5.44 8.53
CA ALA A 105 -11.78 -5.32 8.14
C ALA A 105 -12.44 -6.69 7.93
N ALA A 106 -11.77 -7.65 7.28
CA ALA A 106 -12.32 -8.99 7.06
C ALA A 106 -12.58 -9.72 8.39
N VAL A 107 -11.63 -9.62 9.33
CA VAL A 107 -11.76 -10.21 10.66
C VAL A 107 -12.91 -9.54 11.44
N ALA A 108 -13.01 -8.22 11.39
CA ALA A 108 -14.07 -7.47 12.08
C ALA A 108 -15.46 -7.78 11.52
N VAL A 109 -15.60 -7.97 10.20
CA VAL A 109 -16.86 -8.40 9.59
C VAL A 109 -17.26 -9.77 10.11
N MET A 110 -16.34 -10.74 10.12
CA MET A 110 -16.63 -12.10 10.59
C MET A 110 -16.88 -12.20 12.10
N ALA A 111 -16.21 -11.38 12.91
CA ALA A 111 -16.45 -11.34 14.35
C ALA A 111 -17.85 -10.79 14.72
N ASN A 112 -18.49 -10.06 13.80
CA ASN A 112 -19.81 -9.44 13.99
C ASN A 112 -20.90 -10.05 13.09
N ALA A 113 -20.58 -11.12 12.35
CA ALA A 113 -21.48 -11.82 11.43
C ALA A 113 -22.28 -12.91 12.17
#